data_AF-A0A0S9C5R8-F1
#
_entry.id   AF-A0A0S9C5R8-F1
#
_cell.length_a   1.000
_cell.length_b   1.000
_cell.length_c   1.000
_cell.angle_alpha   90.00
_cell.angle_beta   90.00
_cell.angle_gamma   90.00
#
_symmetry.space_group_name_H-M   'P 1'
#
loop_
_entity.id
_entity.type
_entity.pdbx_description
1 polymer ?
#
loop_
_entity_poly.entity_id
_entity_poly.type
_entity_poly.pdbx_seq_one_letter_code
_entity_poly.pdbx_strand_id
1 'polypeptide(L)'
;MNESLAVPLIAAVLAAVGVLTAAFLTHRWTLRREDRSDRRAVEREAAASLCERLYSLQKLVVRSEIHPVPSQEIFEAVALWETTYRRHETLLPGSWRHVRRSVASALGEHFGAIGTSNLFSVPEDHPVAAHDSVWWDNACDYLQYLHHQMSRWGHKPTDAHKIKIHDFDTWLSQRR
;
A
#
# COMPACT_ATOMS: atom_id res chain seq x y z
N MET A 1 -27.33 -23.28 -64.27
CA MET A 1 -28.38 -23.28 -63.21
C MET A 1 -27.76 -23.45 -61.81
N ASN A 2 -26.59 -22.85 -61.50
CA ASN A 2 -25.85 -23.08 -60.24
C ASN A 2 -25.54 -21.82 -59.41
N GLU A 3 -25.96 -20.61 -59.83
CA GLU A 3 -25.55 -19.36 -59.15
C GLU A 3 -26.43 -18.97 -57.95
N SER A 4 -27.59 -19.62 -57.76
CA SER A 4 -28.57 -19.24 -56.73
C SER A 4 -28.21 -19.67 -55.30
N LEU A 5 -27.35 -20.68 -55.14
CA LEU A 5 -27.00 -21.24 -53.82
C LEU A 5 -25.71 -20.66 -53.20
N ALA A 6 -24.92 -19.89 -53.95
CA ALA A 6 -23.64 -19.36 -53.49
C ALA A 6 -23.80 -18.21 -52.48
N VAL A 7 -24.79 -17.33 -52.71
CA VAL A 7 -25.05 -16.15 -51.89
C VAL A 7 -25.46 -16.49 -50.43
N PRO A 8 -26.42 -17.40 -50.17
CA PRO A 8 -26.82 -17.72 -48.79
C PRO A 8 -25.72 -18.44 -47.99
N LEU A 9 -24.86 -19.21 -48.67
CA LEU A 9 -23.78 -19.97 -48.03
C LEU A 9 -22.63 -19.05 -47.60
N ILE A 10 -22.29 -18.05 -48.43
CA ILE A 10 -21.31 -17.00 -48.07
C ILE A 10 -21.82 -16.16 -46.89
N ALA A 11 -23.11 -15.79 -46.88
CA ALA A 11 -23.71 -15.05 -45.77
C ALA A 11 -23.71 -15.84 -44.45
N ALA A 12 -24.00 -17.14 -44.49
CA ALA A 12 -23.98 -18.01 -43.32
C ALA A 12 -22.56 -18.17 -42.73
N VAL A 13 -21.54 -18.32 -43.58
CA VAL A 13 -20.13 -18.41 -43.15
C VAL A 13 -19.67 -17.10 -42.53
N LEU A 14 -19.99 -15.94 -43.14
CA LEU A 14 -19.64 -14.63 -42.58
C LEU A 14 -20.33 -14.38 -41.23
N ALA A 15 -21.61 -14.77 -41.09
CA ALA A 15 -22.32 -14.67 -39.82
C ALA A 15 -21.69 -15.57 -38.74
N ALA A 16 -21.33 -16.81 -39.08
CA ALA A 16 -20.66 -17.74 -38.17
C ALA A 16 -19.29 -17.21 -37.70
N VAL A 17 -18.49 -16.65 -38.62
CA VAL A 17 -17.20 -16.00 -38.30
C VAL A 17 -17.40 -14.76 -37.41
N GLY A 18 -18.44 -13.96 -37.67
CA GLY A 18 -18.81 -12.81 -36.84
C GLY A 18 -19.18 -13.21 -35.41
N VAL A 19 -19.95 -14.28 -35.24
CA VAL A 19 -20.32 -14.80 -33.90
C VAL A 19 -19.11 -15.34 -33.15
N LEU A 20 -18.23 -16.09 -33.82
CA LEU A 20 -17.03 -16.66 -33.20
C LEU A 20 -16.03 -15.57 -32.78
N THR A 21 -15.83 -14.55 -33.61
CA THR A 21 -14.96 -13.41 -33.28
C THR A 21 -15.53 -12.56 -32.13
N ALA A 22 -16.84 -12.29 -32.14
CA ALA A 22 -17.50 -11.59 -31.04
C ALA A 22 -17.44 -12.38 -29.73
N ALA A 23 -17.66 -13.70 -29.75
CA ALA A 23 -17.55 -14.56 -28.59
C ALA A 23 -16.12 -14.60 -28.03
N PHE A 24 -15.12 -14.73 -28.90
CA PHE A 24 -13.70 -14.73 -28.51
C PHE A 24 -13.27 -13.38 -27.91
N LEU A 25 -13.66 -12.25 -28.52
CA LEU A 25 -13.37 -10.93 -28.00
C LEU A 25 -14.04 -10.69 -26.65
N THR A 26 -15.32 -11.08 -26.51
CA THR A 26 -16.05 -10.95 -25.25
C THR A 26 -15.39 -11.79 -24.16
N HIS A 27 -15.01 -13.04 -24.45
CA HIS A 27 -14.32 -13.90 -23.50
C HIS A 27 -12.97 -13.32 -23.05
N ARG A 28 -12.15 -12.85 -24.00
CA ARG A 28 -10.88 -12.16 -23.69
C ARG A 28 -11.07 -10.88 -22.87
N TRP A 29 -12.15 -10.14 -23.10
CA TRP A 29 -12.48 -8.95 -22.33
C TRP A 29 -12.94 -9.29 -20.92
N THR A 30 -13.74 -10.34 -20.74
CA THR A 30 -14.18 -10.83 -19.43
C THR A 30 -12.99 -11.28 -18.59
N LEU A 31 -12.10 -12.12 -19.13
CA LEU A 31 -10.89 -12.58 -18.42
C LEU A 31 -10.01 -11.40 -17.96
N ARG A 32 -9.74 -10.44 -18.85
CA ARG A 32 -8.98 -9.23 -18.49
C ARG A 32 -9.67 -8.37 -17.44
N ARG A 33 -11.00 -8.38 -17.39
CA ARG A 33 -11.79 -7.63 -16.41
C ARG A 33 -11.76 -8.30 -15.05
N GLU A 34 -11.82 -9.62 -15.03
CA GLU A 34 -11.69 -10.46 -13.84
C GLU A 34 -10.30 -10.31 -13.22
N ASP A 35 -9.23 -10.49 -14.00
CA ASP A 35 -7.84 -10.27 -13.54
C ASP A 35 -7.63 -8.88 -12.93
N ARG A 36 -8.23 -7.85 -13.51
CA ARG A 36 -8.17 -6.47 -12.99
C ARG A 36 -8.99 -6.29 -11.72
N SER A 37 -10.12 -6.98 -11.60
CA SER A 37 -10.97 -6.95 -10.41
C SER A 37 -10.26 -7.61 -9.24
N ASP A 38 -9.67 -8.78 -9.47
CA ASP A 38 -8.93 -9.55 -8.48
C ASP A 38 -7.70 -8.78 -8.01
N ARG A 39 -6.93 -8.22 -8.96
CA ARG A 39 -5.80 -7.36 -8.62
C ARG A 39 -6.22 -6.17 -7.76
N ARG A 40 -7.34 -5.52 -8.08
CA ARG A 40 -7.85 -4.42 -7.26
C ARG A 40 -8.23 -4.90 -5.87
N ALA A 41 -8.89 -6.04 -5.74
CA ALA A 41 -9.25 -6.60 -4.44
C ALA A 41 -8.00 -6.83 -3.57
N VAL A 42 -6.94 -7.41 -4.15
CA VAL A 42 -5.64 -7.62 -3.49
C VAL A 42 -4.98 -6.29 -3.10
N GLU A 43 -5.02 -5.27 -3.97
CA GLU A 43 -4.51 -3.93 -3.66
C GLU A 43 -5.31 -3.26 -2.52
N ARG A 44 -6.64 -3.46 -2.44
CA ARG A 44 -7.44 -2.95 -1.31
C ARG A 44 -7.11 -3.64 0.00
N GLU A 45 -6.94 -4.96 -0.04
CA GLU A 45 -6.55 -5.75 1.12
C GLU A 45 -5.18 -5.29 1.64
N ALA A 46 -4.20 -5.15 0.75
CA ALA A 46 -2.88 -4.62 1.08
C ALA A 46 -2.98 -3.22 1.72
N ALA A 47 -3.78 -2.32 1.15
CA ALA A 47 -4.00 -0.99 1.71
C ALA A 47 -4.60 -1.06 3.13
N ALA A 48 -5.61 -1.92 3.34
CA ALA A 48 -6.26 -2.09 4.64
C ALA A 48 -5.27 -2.62 5.69
N SER A 49 -4.50 -3.66 5.36
CA SER A 49 -3.48 -4.22 6.27
C SER A 49 -2.41 -3.20 6.61
N LEU A 50 -1.91 -2.42 5.65
CA LEU A 50 -0.93 -1.38 5.91
C LEU A 50 -1.50 -0.24 6.78
N CYS A 51 -2.74 0.18 6.52
CA CYS A 51 -3.42 1.20 7.32
C CYS A 51 -3.60 0.74 8.77
N GLU A 52 -4.00 -0.51 9.00
CA GLU A 52 -4.14 -1.08 10.34
C GLU A 52 -2.83 -1.04 11.13
N ARG A 53 -1.71 -1.39 10.48
CA ARG A 53 -0.38 -1.32 11.11
C ARG A 53 0.07 0.11 11.37
N LEU A 54 -0.14 1.03 10.44
CA LEU A 54 0.16 2.45 10.64
C LEU A 54 -0.63 3.04 11.80
N TYR A 55 -1.92 2.71 11.90
CA TYR A 55 -2.76 3.14 13.01
C TYR A 55 -2.29 2.57 14.35
N SER A 56 -1.82 1.33 14.36
CA SER A 56 -1.23 0.71 15.56
C SER A 56 0.03 1.44 16.02
N LEU A 57 0.92 1.79 15.07
CA LEU A 57 2.10 2.61 15.35
C LEU A 57 1.70 4.00 15.87
N GLN A 58 0.72 4.65 15.23
CA GLN A 58 0.25 5.97 15.65
C GLN A 58 -0.28 5.94 17.08
N LYS A 59 -1.12 4.94 17.43
CA LYS A 59 -1.59 4.76 18.81
C LYS A 59 -0.45 4.62 19.81
N LEU A 60 0.59 3.88 19.43
CA LEU A 60 1.75 3.66 20.26
C LEU A 60 2.53 4.96 20.49
N VAL A 61 2.74 5.76 19.43
CA VAL A 61 3.35 7.09 19.54
C VAL A 61 2.51 8.01 20.42
N VAL A 62 1.20 8.12 20.17
CA VAL A 62 0.29 8.95 20.98
C VAL A 62 0.33 8.56 22.46
N ARG A 63 0.25 7.26 22.76
CA ARG A 63 0.28 6.78 24.16
C ARG A 63 1.61 7.07 24.85
N SER A 64 2.71 7.12 24.11
CA SER A 64 4.05 7.39 24.67
C SER A 64 4.22 8.80 25.26
N GLU A 65 3.32 9.74 24.93
CA GLU A 65 3.27 11.06 25.57
C GLU A 65 2.81 10.98 27.03
N ILE A 66 1.87 10.07 27.31
CA ILE A 66 1.21 9.97 28.61
C ILE A 66 1.95 8.99 29.52
N HIS A 67 2.39 7.86 28.95
CA HIS A 67 3.02 6.77 29.70
C HIS A 67 4.24 6.22 28.96
N PRO A 68 5.33 5.90 29.67
CA PRO A 68 6.44 5.16 29.08
C PRO A 68 5.94 3.86 28.45
N VAL A 69 6.22 3.67 27.16
CA VAL A 69 5.87 2.45 26.43
C VAL A 69 7.03 1.46 26.56
N PRO A 70 6.77 0.18 26.91
CA PRO A 70 7.82 -0.84 26.98
C PRO A 70 8.53 -1.02 25.64
N SER A 71 9.86 -1.15 25.67
CA SER A 71 10.70 -1.40 24.49
C SER A 71 10.19 -2.57 23.63
N GLN A 72 9.79 -3.67 24.29
CA GLN A 72 9.26 -4.85 23.62
C GLN A 72 7.99 -4.55 22.79
N GLU A 73 7.10 -3.70 23.30
CA GLU A 73 5.86 -3.36 22.59
C GLU A 73 6.15 -2.48 21.36
N ILE A 74 7.14 -1.57 21.46
CA ILE A 74 7.61 -0.77 20.33
C ILE A 74 8.21 -1.69 19.26
N PHE A 75 9.09 -2.61 19.67
CA PHE A 75 9.73 -3.58 18.78
C PHE A 75 8.70 -4.44 18.03
N GLU A 76 7.73 -5.01 18.74
CA GLU A 76 6.67 -5.82 18.14
C GLU A 76 5.84 -5.03 17.12
N ALA A 77 5.46 -3.80 17.45
CA ALA A 77 4.69 -2.96 16.53
C ALA A 77 5.49 -2.61 15.25
N VAL A 78 6.77 -2.26 15.39
CA VAL A 78 7.69 -1.99 14.27
C VAL A 78 7.90 -3.25 13.42
N ALA A 79 8.08 -4.41 14.05
CA ALA A 79 8.25 -5.68 13.35
C ALA A 79 6.98 -6.09 12.57
N LEU A 80 5.79 -5.90 13.16
CA LEU A 80 4.52 -6.16 12.48
C LEU A 80 4.30 -5.22 11.29
N TRP A 81 4.67 -3.95 11.42
CA TRP A 81 4.68 -3.02 10.29
C TRP A 81 5.63 -3.48 9.19
N GLU A 82 6.89 -3.79 9.52
CA GLU A 82 7.92 -4.18 8.56
C GLU A 82 7.53 -5.46 7.81
N THR A 83 7.06 -6.48 8.51
CA THR A 83 6.61 -7.74 7.93
C THR A 83 5.40 -7.55 7.01
N THR A 84 4.44 -6.72 7.41
CA THR A 84 3.28 -6.38 6.59
C THR A 84 3.70 -5.58 5.36
N TYR A 85 4.61 -4.63 5.49
CA TYR A 85 5.14 -3.85 4.37
C TYR A 85 5.84 -4.76 3.35
N ARG A 86 6.77 -5.62 3.78
CA ARG A 86 7.49 -6.54 2.88
C ARG A 86 6.56 -7.51 2.16
N ARG A 87 5.51 -7.98 2.83
CA ARG A 87 4.49 -8.85 2.22
C ARG A 87 3.79 -8.18 1.03
N HIS A 88 3.56 -6.87 1.10
CA HIS A 88 2.79 -6.12 0.10
C HIS A 88 3.63 -5.18 -0.77
N GLU A 89 4.96 -5.14 -0.60
CA GLU A 89 5.86 -4.19 -1.26
C GLU A 89 5.72 -4.21 -2.80
N THR A 90 5.52 -5.38 -3.38
CA THR A 90 5.38 -5.56 -4.84
C THR A 90 4.07 -5.01 -5.41
N LEU A 91 3.07 -4.77 -4.56
CA LEU A 91 1.78 -4.19 -4.93
C LEU A 91 1.80 -2.66 -4.89
N LEU A 92 2.79 -2.08 -4.20
CA LEU A 92 2.91 -0.63 -4.05
C LEU A 92 3.43 0.02 -5.34
N PRO A 93 2.99 1.26 -5.64
CA PRO A 93 3.63 2.07 -6.66
C PRO A 93 5.14 2.20 -6.40
N GLY A 94 5.95 2.12 -7.46
CA GLY A 94 7.42 2.20 -7.32
C GLY A 94 7.90 3.49 -6.64
N SER A 95 7.15 4.59 -6.80
CA SER A 95 7.42 5.86 -6.13
C SER A 95 7.25 5.80 -4.61
N TRP A 96 6.59 4.78 -4.05
CA TRP A 96 6.30 4.66 -2.62
C TRP A 96 7.30 3.78 -1.87
N ARG A 97 8.33 3.26 -2.54
CA ARG A 97 9.33 2.38 -1.92
C ARG A 97 10.05 3.00 -0.71
N HIS A 98 10.08 4.34 -0.64
CA HIS A 98 10.68 5.06 0.48
C HIS A 98 9.83 5.00 1.77
N VAL A 99 8.55 4.63 1.69
CA VAL A 99 7.61 4.69 2.82
C VAL A 99 8.13 3.89 4.01
N ARG A 100 8.66 2.69 3.77
CA ARG A 100 9.27 1.86 4.81
C ARG A 100 10.34 2.60 5.61
N ARG A 101 11.30 3.20 4.89
CA ARG A 101 12.38 3.99 5.49
C ARG A 101 11.83 5.26 6.15
N SER A 102 10.81 5.89 5.56
CA SER A 102 10.24 7.13 6.10
C SER A 102 9.52 6.89 7.43
N VAL A 103 8.82 5.77 7.58
CA VAL A 103 8.26 5.33 8.87
C VAL A 103 9.37 5.05 9.88
N ALA A 104 10.44 4.35 9.46
CA ALA A 104 11.58 4.09 10.33
C ALA A 104 12.27 5.40 10.79
N SER A 105 12.41 6.39 9.91
CA SER A 105 12.92 7.72 10.27
C SER A 105 12.01 8.41 11.30
N ALA A 106 10.70 8.47 11.04
CA ALA A 106 9.75 9.11 11.96
C ALA A 106 9.75 8.45 13.35
N LEU A 107 9.81 7.12 13.41
CA LEU A 107 9.87 6.38 14.67
C LEU A 107 11.26 6.43 15.31
N GLY A 108 12.32 6.48 14.52
CA GLY A 108 13.70 6.56 14.99
C GLY A 108 14.01 7.88 15.68
N GLU A 109 13.53 8.99 15.14
CA GLU A 109 13.66 10.31 15.77
C GLU A 109 12.90 10.38 17.12
N HIS A 110 11.79 9.65 17.25
CA HIS A 110 10.97 9.66 18.46
C HIS A 110 11.38 8.62 19.52
N PHE A 111 11.58 7.37 19.12
CA PHE A 111 11.91 6.27 20.04
C PHE A 111 13.41 5.93 20.11
N GLY A 112 14.25 6.53 19.25
CA GLY A 112 15.65 6.19 19.12
C GLY A 112 15.90 4.90 18.33
N ALA A 113 17.00 4.21 18.62
CA ALA A 113 17.44 3.02 17.88
C ALA A 113 16.34 1.93 17.77
N ILE A 114 15.48 1.80 18.77
CA ILE A 114 14.39 0.82 18.76
C ILE A 114 13.29 1.12 17.73
N GLY A 115 13.09 2.40 17.40
CA GLY A 115 12.21 2.84 16.31
C GLY A 115 12.76 2.49 14.91
N THR A 116 14.06 2.19 14.84
CA THR A 116 14.77 1.69 13.65
C THR A 116 15.13 0.20 13.74
N SER A 117 14.55 -0.53 14.71
CA SER A 117 14.94 -1.91 15.03
C SER A 117 14.73 -2.94 13.91
N ASN A 118 14.04 -2.57 12.82
CA ASN A 118 14.02 -3.35 11.58
C ASN A 118 15.41 -3.48 10.90
N LEU A 119 16.44 -2.78 11.42
CA LEU A 119 17.85 -2.93 11.06
C LEU A 119 18.61 -3.95 11.94
N PHE A 120 18.05 -4.39 13.07
CA PHE A 120 18.73 -5.24 14.05
C PHE A 120 17.94 -6.54 14.30
N SER A 121 18.62 -7.67 14.23
CA SER A 121 17.99 -9.02 14.32
C SER A 121 17.68 -9.49 15.75
N VAL A 122 18.01 -8.70 16.76
CA VAL A 122 17.84 -9.06 18.18
C VAL A 122 17.13 -7.89 18.88
N PRO A 123 16.14 -8.15 19.76
CA PRO A 123 15.70 -7.18 20.75
C PRO A 123 16.87 -7.00 21.73
N GLU A 124 17.84 -6.17 21.36
CA GLU A 124 18.77 -5.63 22.35
C GLU A 124 17.98 -4.64 23.23
N ASP A 125 18.32 -4.59 24.52
CA ASP A 125 17.80 -3.63 25.49
C ASP A 125 18.31 -2.20 25.13
N HIS A 126 17.94 -1.73 23.95
CA HIS A 126 18.18 -0.36 23.55
C HIS A 126 17.27 0.54 24.38
N PRO A 127 17.85 1.53 25.08
CA PRO A 127 17.04 2.49 25.80
C PRO A 127 16.18 3.28 24.80
N VAL A 128 14.91 3.48 25.15
CA VAL A 128 14.03 4.41 24.44
C VAL A 128 14.62 5.81 24.58
N ALA A 129 14.65 6.57 23.49
CA ALA A 129 15.11 7.96 23.52
C ALA A 129 14.32 8.80 24.54
N ALA A 130 14.96 9.85 25.06
CA ALA A 130 14.26 10.82 25.87
C ALA A 130 13.16 11.49 25.04
N HIS A 131 11.99 11.71 25.65
CA HIS A 131 10.85 12.30 24.96
C HIS A 131 11.17 13.72 24.46
N ASP A 132 10.90 13.97 23.18
CA ASP A 132 10.91 15.28 22.55
C ASP A 132 9.54 15.54 21.93
N SER A 133 8.83 16.58 22.42
CA SER A 133 7.47 16.89 22.00
C SER A 133 7.37 17.27 20.51
N VAL A 134 8.43 17.89 19.95
CA VAL A 134 8.45 18.27 18.54
C VAL A 134 8.55 17.03 17.66
N TRP A 135 9.42 16.09 18.02
CA TRP A 135 9.55 14.83 17.29
C TRP A 135 8.34 13.92 17.47
N TRP A 136 7.72 13.92 18.65
CA TRP A 136 6.45 13.26 18.89
C TRP A 136 5.34 13.78 17.95
N ASP A 137 5.15 15.11 17.88
CA ASP A 137 4.17 15.74 16.98
C ASP A 137 4.46 15.39 15.52
N ASN A 138 5.72 15.44 15.10
CA ASN A 138 6.13 15.10 13.73
C ASN A 138 5.84 13.63 13.40
N ALA A 139 6.13 12.71 14.32
CA ALA A 139 5.87 11.29 14.12
C ALA A 139 4.36 11.00 14.04
N CYS A 140 3.57 11.56 14.95
CA CYS A 140 2.11 11.45 14.95
C CYS A 140 1.51 11.93 13.62
N ASP A 141 1.84 13.14 13.20
CA ASP A 141 1.29 13.76 12.00
C ASP A 141 1.73 13.06 10.73
N TYR A 142 2.98 12.61 10.66
CA TYR A 142 3.47 11.89 9.49
C TYR A 142 2.80 10.52 9.34
N LEU A 143 2.63 9.76 10.43
CA LEU A 143 1.91 8.49 10.42
C LEU A 143 0.44 8.68 10.02
N GLN A 144 -0.20 9.74 10.49
CA GLN A 144 -1.56 10.10 10.08
C GLN A 144 -1.63 10.47 8.59
N TYR A 145 -0.68 11.25 8.10
CA TYR A 145 -0.54 11.59 6.69
C TYR A 145 -0.42 10.32 5.82
N LEU A 146 0.47 9.39 6.18
CA LEU A 146 0.63 8.12 5.48
C LEU A 146 -0.64 7.28 5.49
N HIS A 147 -1.30 7.16 6.65
CA HIS A 147 -2.56 6.45 6.79
C HIS A 147 -3.61 7.03 5.82
N HIS A 148 -3.73 8.36 5.75
CA HIS A 148 -4.65 9.01 4.82
C HIS A 148 -4.32 8.70 3.35
N GLN A 149 -3.06 8.79 2.92
CA GLN A 149 -2.69 8.50 1.53
C GLN A 149 -2.91 7.03 1.16
N MET A 150 -2.58 6.10 2.06
CA MET A 150 -2.80 4.67 1.84
C MET A 150 -4.28 4.31 1.81
N SER A 151 -5.08 4.92 2.69
CA SER A 151 -6.54 4.74 2.69
C SER A 151 -7.16 5.22 1.37
N ARG A 152 -6.72 6.37 0.84
CA ARG A 152 -7.14 6.87 -0.49
C ARG A 152 -6.81 5.89 -1.60
N TRP A 153 -5.62 5.28 -1.56
CA TRP A 153 -5.24 4.24 -2.51
C TRP A 153 -6.09 2.99 -2.39
N GLY A 154 -6.34 2.50 -1.18
CA GLY A 154 -7.25 1.37 -0.95
C GLY A 154 -8.67 1.64 -1.47
N HIS A 155 -9.15 2.88 -1.36
CA HIS A 155 -10.47 3.23 -1.88
C HIS A 155 -10.51 3.27 -3.42
N LYS A 156 -9.45 3.78 -4.07
CA LYS A 156 -9.34 3.87 -5.53
C LYS A 156 -7.94 3.45 -6.03
N PRO A 157 -7.66 2.14 -6.15
CA PRO A 157 -6.33 1.68 -6.55
C PRO A 157 -5.91 2.14 -7.95
N THR A 158 -6.86 2.37 -8.86
CA THR A 158 -6.61 2.87 -10.22
C THR A 158 -5.98 4.27 -10.25
N ASP A 159 -6.15 5.06 -9.19
CA ASP A 159 -5.61 6.40 -9.07
C ASP A 159 -4.28 6.46 -8.31
N ALA A 160 -3.63 5.30 -8.05
CA ALA A 160 -2.38 5.24 -7.29
C ALA A 160 -1.30 6.22 -7.79
N HIS A 161 -1.15 6.36 -9.11
CA HIS A 161 -0.21 7.28 -9.76
C HIS A 161 -0.48 8.77 -9.48
N LYS A 162 -1.72 9.12 -9.08
CA LYS A 162 -2.11 10.50 -8.73
C LYS A 162 -1.85 10.81 -7.25
N ILE A 163 -1.67 9.78 -6.43
CA ILE A 163 -1.45 9.92 -4.99
C ILE A 163 0.06 10.07 -4.77
N LYS A 164 0.46 11.28 -4.36
CA LYS A 164 1.83 11.59 -4.00
C LYS A 164 2.03 11.35 -2.51
N ILE A 165 3.01 10.51 -2.19
CA ILE A 165 3.51 10.34 -0.83
C ILE A 165 4.90 10.97 -0.80
N HIS A 166 5.10 11.92 0.09
CA HIS A 166 6.42 12.49 0.36
C HIS A 166 7.17 11.62 1.36
N ASP A 167 8.48 11.44 1.15
CA ASP A 167 9.34 10.92 2.21
C ASP A 167 9.34 11.85 3.42
N PHE A 168 9.76 11.32 4.57
CA PHE A 168 9.64 12.02 5.85
C PHE A 168 10.36 13.36 5.86
N ASP A 169 11.60 13.41 5.38
CA ASP A 169 12.41 14.63 5.36
C ASP A 169 11.81 15.70 4.44
N THR A 170 11.38 15.29 3.24
CA THR A 170 10.70 16.19 2.30
C THR A 170 9.39 16.71 2.90
N TRP A 171 8.59 15.85 3.51
CA TRP A 171 7.35 16.24 4.18
C TRP A 171 7.61 17.24 5.31
N LEU A 172 8.62 16.96 6.14
CA LEU A 172 9.01 17.82 7.27
C LEU A 172 9.47 19.21 6.79
N SER A 173 10.21 19.26 5.68
CA SER A 173 10.68 20.52 5.08
C SER A 173 9.54 21.40 4.53
N GLN A 174 8.43 20.78 4.12
CA GLN A 174 7.26 21.48 3.58
C GLN A 174 6.25 21.93 4.64
N ARG A 175 6.39 21.41 5.87
CA ARG A 175 5.55 21.75 7.02
C ARG A 175 6.02 23.02 7.75
N ARG A 176 7.29 23.39 7.59
CA ARG A 176 7.92 24.59 8.18
C ARG A 176 7.70 25.81 7.29
#